data_AF-A0A7R8VYJ0-F1
#
_entry.id   AF-A0A7R8VYJ0-F1
#
_cell.length_a   1.000
_cell.length_b   1.000
_cell.length_c   1.000
_cell.angle_alpha   90.00
_cell.angle_beta   90.00
_cell.angle_gamma   90.00
#
_symmetry.space_group_name_H-M   'P 1'
#
loop_
_entity.id
_entity.type
_entity.pdbx_description
1 polymer ?
#
loop_
_entity_poly.entity_id
_entity_poly.type
_entity_poly.pdbx_seq_one_letter_code
_entity_poly.pdbx_strand_id
1 'polypeptide(L)'
;MLSSTAEDGEIEVEYAKPCVDDKAPRFYSHMVVTSSTISKEKEELDRISKENKILLSKINYVNRTGKPTYVKSEQDRHWAENEKALKRISNFPRHWRKKRDILEQEQKRKWSISCSMENLVATPVERPRCYFDIELATNFKLGRIVFELYSDYVPKAAANFFSLCKGDTKLSYKNTKFQQIIPGYLCQGGYVELKSGSFDRENYEDNNFKLKHSGP
;
A
#
# COMPACT_ATOMS: atom_id res chain seq x y z
N MET A 1 -13.36 -56.25 -14.32
CA MET A 1 -13.39 -55.37 -13.13
C MET A 1 -12.42 -54.24 -13.38
N LEU A 2 -12.94 -53.03 -13.61
CA LEU A 2 -12.15 -51.82 -13.76
C LEU A 2 -11.91 -51.26 -12.36
N SER A 3 -10.64 -51.11 -11.92
CA SER A 3 -10.30 -50.23 -10.82
C SER A 3 -9.39 -49.13 -11.33
N SER A 4 -10.01 -47.97 -11.54
CA SER A 4 -9.40 -46.66 -11.71
C SER A 4 -8.92 -46.16 -10.35
N THR A 5 -7.65 -45.79 -10.24
CA THR A 5 -7.17 -44.80 -9.27
C THR A 5 -6.37 -43.77 -10.05
N ALA A 6 -6.94 -42.57 -10.16
CA ALA A 6 -6.27 -41.41 -10.70
C ALA A 6 -5.15 -41.02 -9.74
N GLU A 7 -3.90 -41.11 -10.20
CA GLU A 7 -2.76 -40.47 -9.53
C GLU A 7 -2.67 -39.03 -10.01
N ASP A 8 -2.65 -38.13 -9.04
CA ASP A 8 -2.57 -36.69 -9.20
C ASP A 8 -1.35 -36.32 -10.07
N GLY A 9 -1.59 -35.49 -11.09
CA GLY A 9 -0.56 -35.02 -12.01
C GLY A 9 0.39 -34.03 -11.35
N GLU A 10 1.38 -34.53 -10.61
CA GLU A 10 2.58 -33.79 -10.26
C GLU A 10 3.51 -33.74 -11.48
N ILE A 11 3.69 -32.55 -12.05
CA ILE A 11 4.66 -32.32 -13.13
C ILE A 11 6.03 -32.14 -12.46
N GLU A 12 6.82 -33.20 -12.42
CA GLU A 12 8.20 -33.15 -11.96
C GLU A 12 9.09 -32.56 -13.06
N VAL A 13 9.75 -31.42 -12.78
CA VAL A 13 10.65 -30.76 -13.72
C VAL A 13 12.02 -31.45 -13.62
N GLU A 14 12.28 -32.41 -14.50
CA GLU A 14 13.52 -33.22 -14.47
C GLU A 14 14.80 -32.40 -14.69
N TYR A 15 14.75 -31.26 -15.41
CA TYR A 15 15.93 -30.43 -15.65
C TYR A 15 15.59 -29.02 -16.15
N ALA A 16 16.11 -27.99 -15.47
CA ALA A 16 16.06 -26.59 -15.92
C ALA A 16 17.47 -26.07 -16.17
N LYS A 17 17.81 -25.72 -17.42
CA LYS A 17 19.07 -25.04 -17.73
C LYS A 17 18.98 -23.58 -17.29
N PRO A 18 19.95 -23.05 -16.52
CA PRO A 18 20.04 -21.62 -16.27
C PRO A 18 20.36 -20.91 -17.59
N CYS A 19 19.48 -20.01 -18.03
CA CYS A 19 19.69 -19.13 -19.16
C CYS A 19 19.55 -17.70 -18.64
N VAL A 20 20.60 -16.89 -18.77
CA VAL A 20 20.61 -15.46 -18.42
C VAL A 20 20.44 -14.70 -19.74
N ASP A 21 19.41 -13.85 -19.86
CA ASP A 21 19.20 -13.03 -21.06
C ASP A 21 19.75 -11.61 -20.81
N ASP A 22 20.94 -11.35 -21.33
CA ASP A 22 21.68 -10.12 -21.09
C ASP A 22 21.09 -8.87 -21.81
N LYS A 23 19.90 -8.99 -22.41
CA LYS A 23 19.29 -7.90 -23.19
C LYS A 23 18.51 -6.95 -22.30
N ALA A 24 18.77 -5.65 -22.47
CA ALA A 24 18.05 -4.60 -21.76
C ALA A 24 16.52 -4.71 -22.00
N PRO A 25 15.68 -4.57 -20.94
CA PRO A 25 14.24 -4.70 -21.09
C PRO A 25 13.67 -3.61 -22.01
N ARG A 26 12.62 -3.96 -22.78
CA ARG A 26 11.98 -3.00 -23.70
C ARG A 26 11.32 -1.87 -22.90
N PHE A 27 11.70 -0.63 -23.18
CA PHE A 27 11.09 0.57 -22.62
C PHE A 27 9.59 0.64 -22.97
N TYR A 28 8.75 0.74 -21.95
CA TYR A 28 7.31 0.91 -22.11
C TYR A 28 6.96 2.37 -22.43
N SER A 29 6.40 2.62 -23.62
CA SER A 29 6.02 3.96 -24.09
C SER A 29 5.03 4.69 -23.18
N HIS A 30 4.22 3.96 -22.41
CA HIS A 30 3.22 4.53 -21.48
C HIS A 30 3.81 5.01 -20.14
N MET A 31 5.08 4.72 -19.85
CA MET A 31 5.80 5.24 -18.66
C MET A 31 6.52 6.56 -18.93
N VAL A 32 6.54 7.03 -20.18
CA VAL A 32 7.11 8.33 -20.53
C VAL A 32 6.10 9.40 -20.12
N VAL A 33 6.42 10.15 -19.06
CA VAL A 33 5.65 11.34 -18.70
C VAL A 33 5.76 12.32 -19.86
N THR A 34 4.68 12.48 -20.61
CA THR A 34 4.69 13.32 -21.81
C THR A 34 4.89 14.78 -21.40
N SER A 35 5.54 15.57 -22.25
CA SER A 35 5.67 17.02 -22.06
C SER A 35 4.32 17.70 -21.83
N SER A 36 3.25 17.18 -22.44
CA SER A 36 1.87 17.65 -22.24
C SER A 36 1.34 17.38 -20.83
N THR A 37 1.71 16.25 -20.21
CA THR A 37 1.32 15.92 -18.82
C THR A 37 2.02 16.86 -17.84
N ILE A 38 3.32 17.09 -18.05
CA ILE A 38 4.14 18.01 -17.23
C ILE A 38 3.60 19.44 -17.33
N SER A 39 3.20 19.89 -18.53
CA SER A 39 2.61 21.22 -18.72
C SER A 39 1.30 21.39 -17.94
N LYS A 40 0.41 20.39 -17.99
CA LYS A 40 -0.86 20.41 -17.25
C LYS A 40 -0.65 20.43 -15.74
N GLU A 41 0.30 19.65 -15.23
CA GLU A 41 0.63 19.66 -13.80
C GLU A 41 1.17 21.03 -13.36
N LYS A 42 1.99 21.68 -14.19
CA LYS A 42 2.48 23.03 -13.92
C LYS A 42 1.36 24.06 -13.87
N GLU A 43 0.41 23.99 -14.81
CA GLU A 43 -0.77 24.87 -14.83
C GLU A 43 -1.65 24.71 -13.58
N GLU A 44 -1.88 23.47 -13.14
CA GLU A 44 -2.62 23.18 -11.90
C GLU A 44 -1.89 23.72 -10.65
N LEU A 45 -0.58 23.54 -10.57
CA LEU A 45 0.23 24.10 -9.47
C LEU A 45 0.16 25.64 -9.43
N ASP A 46 0.21 26.30 -10.59
CA ASP A 46 0.07 27.75 -10.68
C ASP A 46 -1.33 28.22 -10.24
N ARG A 47 -2.37 27.46 -10.59
CA ARG A 47 -3.74 27.72 -10.15
C ARG A 47 -3.86 27.62 -8.62
N ILE A 48 -3.38 26.52 -8.04
CA ILE A 48 -3.39 26.30 -6.58
C ILE A 48 -2.62 27.42 -5.87
N SER A 49 -1.47 27.83 -6.40
CA SER A 49 -0.67 28.92 -5.84
C SER A 49 -1.42 30.26 -5.83
N LYS A 50 -2.14 30.58 -6.91
CA LYS A 50 -3.00 31.77 -6.97
C LYS A 50 -4.15 31.71 -5.97
N GLU A 51 -4.84 30.57 -5.86
CA GLU A 51 -5.92 30.36 -4.91
C GLU A 51 -5.43 30.50 -3.45
N ASN A 52 -4.27 29.91 -3.12
CA ASN A 52 -3.64 30.04 -1.81
C ASN A 52 -3.32 31.50 -1.45
N LYS A 53 -2.82 32.30 -2.39
CA LYS A 53 -2.58 33.74 -2.17
C LYS A 53 -3.87 34.50 -1.84
N ILE A 54 -4.96 34.18 -2.52
CA ILE A 54 -6.28 34.78 -2.27
C ILE A 54 -6.82 34.36 -0.89
N LEU A 55 -6.63 33.10 -0.50
CA LEU A 55 -7.03 32.62 0.83
C LEU A 55 -6.27 33.34 1.95
N LEU A 56 -4.95 33.49 1.80
CA LEU A 56 -4.11 34.20 2.77
C LEU A 56 -4.52 35.66 2.94
N SER A 57 -4.86 36.36 1.84
CA SER A 57 -5.33 37.75 1.93
C SER A 57 -6.66 37.86 2.68
N LYS A 58 -7.60 36.93 2.44
CA LYS A 58 -8.88 36.86 3.16
C LYS A 58 -8.69 36.57 4.65
N ILE A 59 -7.85 35.60 5.00
CA ILE A 59 -7.54 35.27 6.40
C ILE A 59 -6.97 36.50 7.13
N ASN A 60 -6.02 37.20 6.52
CA ASN A 60 -5.46 38.41 7.09
C ASN A 60 -6.48 39.52 7.28
N TYR A 61 -7.46 39.65 6.37
CA TYR A 61 -8.56 40.60 6.52
C TYR A 61 -9.47 40.24 7.71
N VAL A 62 -9.85 38.97 7.86
CA VAL A 62 -10.64 38.50 9.01
C VAL A 62 -9.89 38.74 10.32
N ASN A 63 -8.60 38.39 10.38
CA ASN A 63 -7.78 38.58 11.57
C ASN A 63 -7.68 40.06 11.99
N ARG A 64 -7.71 40.99 11.03
CA ARG A 64 -7.64 42.43 11.30
C ARG A 64 -8.98 43.05 11.67
N THR A 65 -10.07 42.58 11.07
CA THR A 65 -11.39 43.24 11.17
C THR A 65 -12.37 42.51 12.09
N GLY A 66 -12.10 41.25 12.44
CA GLY A 66 -13.00 40.38 13.20
C GLY A 66 -14.30 40.03 12.46
N LYS A 67 -14.46 40.49 11.21
CA LYS A 67 -15.68 40.30 10.43
C LYS A 67 -15.47 39.17 9.41
N PRO A 68 -16.43 38.24 9.27
CA PRO A 68 -16.36 37.20 8.26
C PRO A 68 -16.37 37.84 6.87
N THR A 69 -15.42 37.45 6.01
CA THR A 69 -15.31 37.96 4.63
C THR A 69 -16.38 37.39 3.70
N TYR A 70 -17.02 36.30 4.09
CA TYR A 70 -17.95 35.58 3.23
C TYR A 70 -19.40 35.97 3.52
N VAL A 71 -20.14 36.32 2.47
CA VAL A 71 -21.58 36.62 2.57
C VAL A 71 -22.34 35.29 2.71
N LYS A 72 -23.22 35.19 3.71
CA LYS A 72 -23.93 33.93 4.03
C LYS A 72 -24.72 33.36 2.84
N SER A 73 -25.36 34.21 2.03
CA SER A 73 -26.09 33.80 0.83
C SER A 73 -25.18 33.19 -0.24
N GLU A 74 -23.96 33.69 -0.40
CA GLU A 74 -22.97 33.11 -1.32
C GLU A 74 -22.46 31.76 -0.82
N GLN A 75 -22.30 31.63 0.51
CA GLN A 75 -21.88 30.38 1.13
C GLN A 75 -22.93 29.28 0.90
N ASP A 76 -24.20 29.60 1.11
CA ASP A 76 -25.31 28.66 0.93
C ASP A 76 -25.46 28.26 -0.55
N ARG A 77 -25.22 29.20 -1.49
CA ARG A 77 -25.16 28.89 -2.93
C ARG A 77 -24.01 27.93 -3.26
N HIS A 78 -22.81 28.21 -2.77
CA HIS A 78 -21.63 27.37 -3.02
C HIS A 78 -21.82 25.97 -2.42
N TRP A 79 -22.41 25.90 -1.21
CA TRP A 79 -22.75 24.64 -0.57
C TRP A 79 -23.74 23.82 -1.41
N ALA A 80 -24.81 24.45 -1.91
CA ALA A 80 -25.79 23.78 -2.78
C ALA A 80 -25.18 23.30 -4.11
N GLU A 81 -24.23 24.05 -4.69
CA GLU A 81 -23.48 23.64 -5.89
C GLU A 81 -22.58 22.43 -5.60
N ASN A 82 -21.83 22.45 -4.49
CA ASN A 82 -21.00 21.32 -4.06
C ASN A 82 -21.85 20.10 -3.74
N GLU A 83 -23.01 20.25 -3.12
CA GLU A 83 -23.90 19.13 -2.84
C GLU A 83 -24.41 18.47 -4.14
N LYS A 84 -24.74 19.28 -5.16
CA LYS A 84 -25.09 18.76 -6.51
C LYS A 84 -23.91 18.04 -7.15
N ALA A 85 -22.69 18.57 -7.02
CA ALA A 85 -21.49 17.92 -7.53
C ALA A 85 -21.22 16.59 -6.81
N LEU A 86 -21.33 16.56 -5.48
CA LEU A 86 -21.18 15.35 -4.66
C LEU A 86 -22.23 14.30 -5.00
N LYS A 87 -23.49 14.69 -5.24
CA LYS A 87 -24.55 13.78 -5.71
C LYS A 87 -24.29 13.21 -7.10
N ARG A 88 -23.62 13.98 -7.98
CA ARG A 88 -23.19 13.50 -9.30
C ARG A 88 -22.02 12.54 -9.20
N ILE A 89 -21.04 12.83 -8.33
CA ILE A 89 -19.89 11.96 -8.09
C ILE A 89 -20.32 10.66 -7.38
N SER A 90 -21.24 10.74 -6.42
CA SER A 90 -21.75 9.57 -5.69
C SER A 90 -22.60 8.65 -6.57
N ASN A 91 -23.18 9.17 -7.65
CA ASN A 91 -23.72 8.39 -8.76
C ASN A 91 -22.59 7.82 -9.64
N PHE A 92 -21.71 7.01 -9.04
CA PHE A 92 -20.74 6.23 -9.79
C PHE A 92 -21.48 5.33 -10.78
N PRO A 93 -21.12 5.35 -12.08
CA PRO A 93 -21.88 4.62 -13.08
C PRO A 93 -21.74 3.10 -12.86
N ARG A 94 -22.87 2.39 -12.74
CA ARG A 94 -22.95 0.96 -12.33
C ARG A 94 -22.02 0.02 -13.12
N HIS A 95 -21.67 0.39 -14.35
CA HIS A 95 -20.71 -0.36 -15.18
C HIS A 95 -19.25 -0.30 -14.68
N TRP A 96 -18.89 0.62 -13.78
CA TRP A 96 -17.55 0.68 -13.17
C TRP A 96 -17.37 -0.41 -12.11
N ARG A 97 -18.44 -0.89 -11.46
CA ARG A 97 -18.38 -2.13 -10.67
C ARG A 97 -18.04 -3.32 -11.58
N LYS A 98 -18.76 -3.49 -12.69
CA LYS A 98 -18.45 -4.53 -13.68
C LYS A 98 -17.03 -4.41 -14.22
N LYS A 99 -16.55 -3.21 -14.52
CA LYS A 99 -15.17 -3.01 -15.02
C LYS A 99 -14.13 -3.31 -13.94
N ARG A 100 -14.40 -3.02 -12.66
CA ARG A 100 -13.53 -3.41 -11.54
C ARG A 100 -13.54 -4.92 -11.35
N ASP A 101 -14.70 -5.57 -11.41
CA ASP A 101 -14.84 -7.03 -11.28
C ASP A 101 -14.18 -7.76 -12.47
N ILE A 102 -14.30 -7.24 -13.69
CA ILE A 102 -13.63 -7.76 -14.90
C ILE A 102 -12.12 -7.54 -14.81
N LEU A 103 -11.66 -6.35 -14.39
CA LEU A 103 -10.24 -6.06 -14.22
C LEU A 103 -9.63 -6.87 -13.08
N GLU A 104 -10.39 -7.15 -12.02
CA GLU A 104 -9.97 -7.96 -10.88
C GLU A 104 -9.99 -9.46 -11.22
N GLN A 105 -10.90 -9.91 -12.09
CA GLN A 105 -10.86 -11.25 -12.68
C GLN A 105 -9.75 -11.41 -13.73
N GLU A 106 -9.48 -10.41 -14.56
CA GLU A 106 -8.35 -10.39 -15.49
C GLU A 106 -7.03 -10.31 -14.72
N GLN A 107 -6.94 -9.50 -13.66
CA GLN A 107 -5.77 -9.43 -12.77
C GLN A 107 -5.56 -10.76 -12.05
N LYS A 108 -6.60 -11.40 -11.53
CA LYS A 108 -6.51 -12.75 -10.91
C LYS A 108 -6.15 -13.84 -11.92
N ARG A 109 -6.64 -13.77 -13.16
CA ARG A 109 -6.29 -14.68 -14.26
C ARG A 109 -4.89 -14.43 -14.84
N LYS A 110 -4.42 -13.20 -14.76
CA LYS A 110 -3.08 -12.78 -15.20
C LYS A 110 -2.02 -13.00 -14.11
N TRP A 111 -2.44 -13.15 -12.85
CA TRP A 111 -1.59 -13.55 -11.72
C TRP A 111 -1.42 -15.08 -11.62
N SER A 112 -2.23 -15.87 -12.33
CA SER A 112 -2.01 -17.30 -12.49
C SER A 112 -1.15 -17.57 -13.73
N ILE A 113 0.14 -17.80 -13.45
CA ILE A 113 1.22 -18.33 -14.31
C ILE A 113 2.03 -17.28 -15.09
N SER A 114 3.30 -17.23 -14.66
CA SER A 114 4.52 -16.81 -15.35
C SER A 114 4.74 -15.30 -15.56
N CYS A 115 5.61 -14.72 -14.74
CA CYS A 115 6.58 -13.75 -15.27
C CYS A 115 7.88 -13.82 -14.47
N SER A 116 8.90 -14.36 -15.15
CA SER A 116 10.31 -14.28 -14.78
C SER A 116 10.81 -12.84 -14.78
N MET A 117 11.77 -12.61 -13.90
CA MET A 117 12.58 -11.41 -13.66
C MET A 117 13.28 -10.91 -14.94
N GLU A 118 13.59 -9.62 -15.14
CA GLU A 118 14.92 -8.99 -14.92
C GLU A 118 14.84 -7.51 -15.41
N ASN A 119 15.40 -6.44 -14.80
CA ASN A 119 16.79 -6.24 -14.34
C ASN A 119 16.92 -5.07 -13.33
N LEU A 120 17.53 -5.35 -12.16
CA LEU A 120 18.53 -4.50 -11.49
C LEU A 120 19.45 -5.46 -10.74
N VAL A 121 20.74 -5.43 -11.08
CA VAL A 121 21.76 -6.35 -10.55
C VAL A 121 21.88 -6.18 -9.04
N ALA A 122 21.31 -7.12 -8.32
CA ALA A 122 21.65 -7.42 -6.94
C ALA A 122 21.64 -8.94 -6.85
N THR A 123 22.72 -9.53 -6.34
CA THR A 123 22.73 -10.91 -5.86
C THR A 123 21.41 -11.21 -5.14
N PRO A 124 20.73 -12.35 -5.35
CA PRO A 124 19.48 -12.64 -4.65
C PRO A 124 19.78 -12.71 -3.16
N VAL A 125 19.59 -11.59 -2.47
CA VAL A 125 19.69 -11.54 -1.02
C VAL A 125 18.45 -12.30 -0.58
N GLU A 126 18.64 -13.51 -0.08
CA GLU A 126 17.55 -14.30 0.50
C GLU A 126 16.92 -13.48 1.63
N ARG A 127 15.76 -12.91 1.34
CA ARG A 127 15.03 -12.10 2.30
C ARG A 127 14.24 -13.01 3.24
N PRO A 128 14.35 -12.79 4.56
CA PRO A 128 13.59 -13.60 5.50
C PRO A 128 12.10 -13.33 5.31
N ARG A 129 11.33 -14.42 5.34
CA ARG A 129 9.87 -14.39 5.29
C ARG A 129 9.31 -14.78 6.65
N CYS A 130 8.29 -14.06 7.10
CA CYS A 130 7.51 -14.41 8.28
C CYS A 130 6.03 -14.32 7.97
N TYR A 131 5.18 -14.81 8.87
CA TYR A 131 3.74 -14.83 8.63
C TYR A 131 2.95 -14.58 9.90
N PHE A 132 1.74 -14.06 9.74
CA PHE A 132 0.72 -13.98 10.77
C PHE A 132 -0.48 -14.82 10.37
N ASP A 133 -0.90 -15.71 11.27
CA ASP A 133 -2.21 -16.35 11.19
C ASP A 133 -3.21 -15.45 11.92
N ILE A 134 -4.18 -14.91 11.18
CA ILE A 134 -5.13 -13.93 11.68
C ILE A 134 -6.43 -14.61 12.08
N GLU A 135 -6.86 -14.34 13.30
CA GLU A 135 -8.10 -14.86 13.87
C GLU A 135 -8.94 -13.70 14.42
N LEU A 136 -10.26 -13.78 14.25
CA LEU A 136 -11.21 -12.89 14.91
C LEU A 136 -11.37 -13.30 16.38
N ALA A 137 -11.81 -12.36 17.21
CA ALA A 137 -12.13 -12.63 18.62
C ALA A 137 -13.19 -13.75 18.82
N THR A 138 -13.95 -14.07 17.77
CA THR A 138 -14.92 -15.18 17.73
C THR A 138 -14.27 -16.55 17.43
N ASN A 139 -12.93 -16.66 17.47
CA ASN A 139 -12.14 -17.82 17.07
C ASN A 139 -12.33 -18.24 15.59
N PHE A 140 -12.72 -17.29 14.75
CA PHE A 140 -12.84 -17.51 13.31
C PHE A 140 -11.51 -17.18 12.61
N LYS A 141 -10.92 -18.16 11.94
CA LYS A 141 -9.65 -18.01 11.20
C LYS A 141 -9.90 -17.28 9.88
N LEU A 142 -9.30 -16.10 9.72
CA LEU A 142 -9.42 -15.29 8.50
C LEU A 142 -8.42 -15.72 7.42
N GLY A 143 -7.24 -16.19 7.83
CA GLY A 143 -6.20 -16.65 6.92
C GLY A 143 -4.80 -16.25 7.37
N ARG A 144 -3.84 -16.44 6.45
CA ARG A 144 -2.42 -16.18 6.67
C ARG A 144 -1.96 -14.98 5.86
N ILE A 145 -1.30 -14.04 6.52
CA ILE A 145 -0.58 -12.94 5.89
C ILE A 145 0.91 -13.30 5.91
N VAL A 146 1.57 -13.28 4.75
CA VAL A 146 3.01 -13.55 4.63
C VAL A 146 3.73 -12.24 4.32
N PHE A 147 4.77 -11.95 5.07
CA PHE A 147 5.62 -10.77 4.90
C PHE A 147 6.99 -11.19 4.39
N GLU A 148 7.48 -10.50 3.38
CA GLU A 148 8.88 -10.53 2.98
C GLU A 148 9.59 -9.31 3.57
N LEU A 149 10.68 -9.53 4.30
CA LEU A 149 11.39 -8.46 5.00
C LEU A 149 12.59 -7.98 4.18
N TYR A 150 12.64 -6.68 3.94
CA TYR A 150 13.74 -6.01 3.22
C TYR A 150 15.00 -5.87 4.10
N SER A 151 15.59 -7.00 4.49
CA SER A 151 16.81 -7.05 5.32
C SER A 151 18.03 -6.41 4.65
N ASP A 152 18.02 -6.29 3.33
CA ASP A 152 19.01 -5.61 2.52
C ASP A 152 18.94 -4.06 2.64
N TYR A 153 17.75 -3.50 2.86
CA TYR A 153 17.57 -2.05 3.02
C TYR A 153 17.58 -1.61 4.47
N VAL A 154 17.00 -2.41 5.36
CA VAL A 154 16.78 -2.10 6.78
C VAL A 154 17.10 -3.31 7.67
N PRO A 155 18.38 -3.75 7.75
CA PRO A 155 18.77 -5.00 8.40
C PRO A 155 18.37 -5.06 9.88
N LYS A 156 18.57 -3.96 10.62
CA LYS A 156 18.24 -3.88 12.06
C LYS A 156 16.73 -3.97 12.30
N ALA A 157 15.94 -3.23 11.53
CA ALA A 157 14.48 -3.24 11.67
C ALA A 157 13.88 -4.59 11.24
N ALA A 158 14.39 -5.18 10.14
CA ALA A 158 13.99 -6.49 9.69
C ALA A 158 14.32 -7.58 10.72
N ALA A 159 15.53 -7.56 11.30
CA ALA A 159 15.94 -8.52 12.33
C ALA A 159 15.12 -8.40 13.62
N ASN A 160 14.78 -7.17 14.04
CA ASN A 160 13.91 -6.93 15.18
C ASN A 160 12.50 -7.47 14.93
N PHE A 161 11.91 -7.12 13.78
CA PHE A 161 10.58 -7.62 13.40
C PHE A 161 10.54 -9.15 13.31
N PHE A 162 11.57 -9.76 12.71
CA PHE A 162 11.69 -11.21 12.62
C PHE A 162 11.78 -11.87 14.00
N SER A 163 12.60 -11.32 14.91
CA SER A 163 12.74 -11.80 16.29
C SER A 163 11.41 -11.76 17.06
N LEU A 164 10.64 -10.68 16.90
CA LEU A 164 9.31 -10.52 17.51
C LEU A 164 8.27 -11.49 16.92
N CYS A 165 8.35 -11.78 15.61
CA CYS A 165 7.51 -12.79 14.97
C CYS A 165 7.83 -14.20 15.47
N LYS A 166 9.11 -14.54 15.58
CA LYS A 166 9.58 -15.85 16.05
C LYS A 166 9.31 -16.05 17.54
N GLY A 167 9.35 -14.98 18.32
CA GLY A 167 9.16 -15.00 19.77
C GLY A 167 10.38 -15.49 20.55
N ASP A 168 11.59 -15.37 19.97
CA ASP A 168 12.85 -15.70 20.65
C ASP A 168 13.14 -14.73 21.82
N THR A 169 12.61 -13.51 21.73
CA THR A 169 12.68 -12.48 22.77
C THR A 169 11.54 -12.62 23.78
N LYS A 170 11.68 -11.98 24.95
CA LYS A 170 10.60 -11.85 25.96
C LYS A 170 9.35 -11.14 25.42
N LEU A 171 9.45 -10.53 24.24
CA LEU A 171 8.36 -9.89 23.50
C LEU A 171 8.09 -10.67 22.22
N SER A 172 6.80 -10.85 21.91
CA SER A 172 6.33 -11.53 20.72
C SER A 172 5.04 -10.90 20.21
N TYR A 173 4.81 -10.96 18.90
CA TYR A 173 3.53 -10.59 18.29
C TYR A 173 2.44 -11.64 18.45
N LYS A 174 2.78 -12.85 18.91
CA LYS A 174 1.79 -13.91 19.13
C LYS A 174 0.72 -13.44 20.13
N ASN A 175 -0.54 -13.65 19.79
CA ASN A 175 -1.71 -13.23 20.57
C ASN A 175 -1.84 -11.70 20.76
N THR A 176 -1.17 -10.90 19.93
CA THR A 176 -1.42 -9.45 19.89
C THR A 176 -2.54 -9.14 18.93
N LYS A 177 -3.32 -8.09 19.24
CA LYS A 177 -4.40 -7.59 18.37
C LYS A 177 -3.91 -6.47 17.47
N PHE A 178 -4.62 -6.20 16.38
CA PHE A 178 -4.52 -4.91 15.70
C PHE A 178 -5.19 -3.84 16.57
N GLN A 179 -4.46 -2.79 16.91
CA GLN A 179 -4.97 -1.72 17.78
C GLN A 179 -5.89 -0.78 17.01
N GLN A 180 -5.60 -0.57 15.72
CA GLN A 180 -6.37 0.36 14.88
C GLN A 180 -6.48 -0.18 13.46
N ILE A 181 -7.70 -0.16 12.93
CA ILE A 181 -8.01 -0.56 11.55
C ILE A 181 -8.76 0.60 10.91
N ILE A 182 -8.17 1.21 9.89
CA ILE A 182 -8.81 2.24 9.06
C ILE A 182 -9.09 1.62 7.68
N PRO A 183 -10.37 1.33 7.34
CA PRO A 183 -10.72 0.72 6.08
C PRO A 183 -10.21 1.52 4.87
N GLY A 184 -9.54 0.85 3.94
CA GLY A 184 -8.98 1.48 2.74
C GLY A 184 -7.70 2.27 2.97
N TYR A 185 -7.11 2.20 4.16
CA TYR A 185 -5.87 2.92 4.47
C TYR A 185 -4.82 2.06 5.16
N LEU A 186 -5.02 1.66 6.42
CA LEU A 186 -4.02 0.90 7.17
C LEU A 186 -4.61 0.02 8.27
N CYS A 187 -3.88 -1.05 8.59
CA CYS A 187 -4.04 -1.86 9.79
C CYS A 187 -2.79 -1.68 10.66
N GLN A 188 -2.94 -1.08 11.83
CA GLN A 188 -1.85 -0.87 12.77
C GLN A 188 -1.89 -1.94 13.87
N GLY A 189 -0.77 -2.65 13.99
CA GLY A 189 -0.53 -3.73 14.93
C GLY A 189 0.72 -3.49 15.78
N GLY A 190 1.11 -4.51 16.54
CA GLY A 190 2.44 -4.59 17.13
C GLY A 190 2.63 -3.92 18.49
N TYR A 191 1.55 -3.50 19.16
CA TYR A 191 1.64 -3.16 20.59
C TYR A 191 1.78 -4.45 21.40
N VAL A 192 2.98 -4.67 21.95
CA VAL A 192 3.30 -5.79 22.83
C VAL A 192 3.41 -5.25 24.26
N GLU A 193 2.59 -5.75 25.18
CA GLU A 193 2.69 -5.40 26.60
C GLU A 193 3.87 -6.11 27.26
N LEU A 194 4.69 -5.35 27.97
CA LEU A 194 5.83 -5.83 28.74
C LEU A 194 5.32 -6.54 30.01
N LYS A 195 5.52 -7.86 30.12
CA LYS A 195 5.03 -8.61 31.30
C LYS A 195 5.87 -8.43 32.58
N SER A 196 7.09 -7.89 32.49
CA SER A 196 7.90 -7.37 33.62
C SER A 196 9.32 -7.04 33.11
N GLY A 197 9.82 -5.83 33.42
CA GLY A 197 11.22 -5.42 33.24
C GLY A 197 11.45 -4.39 32.13
N SER A 198 12.13 -3.28 32.45
CA SER A 198 12.42 -2.15 31.56
C SER A 198 12.92 -2.56 30.18
N PHE A 199 12.25 -2.04 29.14
CA PHE A 199 12.66 -2.18 27.75
C PHE A 199 13.65 -1.07 27.46
N ASP A 200 14.92 -1.42 27.22
CA ASP A 200 15.87 -0.51 26.62
C ASP A 200 15.34 -0.18 25.22
N ARG A 201 14.65 0.97 25.11
CA ARG A 201 14.35 1.60 23.83
C ARG A 201 15.69 2.09 23.29
N GLU A 202 16.51 1.17 22.81
CA GLU A 202 17.62 1.55 21.96
C GLU A 202 17.01 2.34 20.80
N ASN A 203 17.40 3.60 20.67
CA ASN A 203 17.02 4.43 19.54
C ASN A 203 17.58 3.74 18.29
N TYR A 204 16.72 3.03 17.57
CA TYR A 204 17.08 2.44 16.28
C TYR A 204 17.23 3.57 15.26
N GLU A 205 18.38 4.24 15.25
CA GLU A 205 18.68 5.39 14.38
C GLU A 205 18.84 5.04 12.89
N ASP A 206 18.42 3.85 12.45
CA ASP A 206 18.79 3.31 11.14
C ASP A 206 17.59 3.04 10.22
N ASN A 207 16.61 3.94 10.23
CA ASN A 207 15.48 3.88 9.30
C ASN A 207 15.85 4.59 8.00
N ASN A 208 16.46 3.83 7.11
CA ASN A 208 16.71 4.23 5.74
C ASN A 208 15.37 4.43 4.99
N PHE A 209 14.97 5.69 4.72
CA PHE A 209 13.72 6.05 4.03
C PHE A 209 13.78 5.89 2.49
N LYS A 210 14.66 5.03 1.97
CA LYS A 210 14.80 4.78 0.52
C LYS A 210 13.55 4.15 -0.09
N LEU A 211 12.83 3.31 0.68
CA LEU A 211 11.60 2.67 0.23
C LEU A 211 10.39 3.57 0.48
N LYS A 212 9.52 3.71 -0.53
CA LYS A 212 8.26 4.45 -0.44
C LYS A 212 7.08 3.48 -0.37
N HIS A 213 6.03 3.88 0.35
CA HIS A 213 4.73 3.20 0.36
C HIS A 213 4.08 3.35 -1.03
N SER A 214 4.35 2.41 -1.93
CA SER A 214 4.03 2.50 -3.36
C SER A 214 2.78 1.71 -3.78
N GLY A 215 2.25 0.86 -2.89
CA GLY A 215 1.02 0.11 -3.11
C GLY A 215 0.54 -0.59 -1.84
N PRO A 216 -0.67 -1.17 -1.86
CA PRO A 216 -1.14 -2.13 -0.87
C PRO A 216 -0.45 -3.50 -0.98
#